data_AF-I9S969-F1
#
_entry.id   AF-I9S969-F1
#
_cell.length_a   1.000
_cell.length_b   1.000
_cell.length_c   1.000
_cell.angle_alpha   90.00
_cell.angle_beta   90.00
_cell.angle_gamma   90.00
#
_symmetry.space_group_name_H-M   'P 1'
#
loop_
_entity.id
_entity.type
_entity.pdbx_description
1 polymer ?
#
loop_
_entity_poly.entity_id
_entity_poly.type
_entity_poly.pdbx_seq_one_letter_code
_entity_poly.pdbx_strand_id
1 'polypeptide(L)'
;MSRGAHSFCMVVLLVFITSSCIKDTLPECPPQLVVKLVIKDTNYFNIAQFSELSPEDSAQPFTHFSGTICYILTNTTTGQIVRQSDIIVPVGNTPDFSLSFNDLSEGKYELSVWGNITKEIPLGILHQNGLEHTDIYTGYARLTILSQNQEQTLELERAKGKLVIFCRNFPTEVAQMSLKLSPVY
;
A
#
# COMPACT_ATOMS: atom_id res chain seq x y z
N MET A 1 -24.02 -34.45 67.56
CA MET A 1 -23.54 -33.38 66.66
C MET A 1 -23.10 -34.03 65.36
N SER A 2 -24.08 -34.41 64.52
CA SER A 2 -24.56 -33.73 63.30
C SER A 2 -23.84 -34.22 62.03
N ARG A 3 -24.38 -35.29 61.43
CA ARG A 3 -24.06 -35.78 60.07
C ARG A 3 -24.26 -34.70 58.99
N GLY A 4 -24.93 -33.60 59.31
CA GLY A 4 -25.10 -32.45 58.42
C GLY A 4 -23.83 -31.62 58.22
N ALA A 5 -22.93 -31.55 59.21
CA ALA A 5 -21.72 -30.72 59.10
C ALA A 5 -20.68 -31.29 58.13
N HIS A 6 -20.51 -32.62 58.08
CA HIS A 6 -19.59 -33.27 57.15
C HIS A 6 -20.07 -33.21 55.69
N SER A 7 -21.39 -33.30 55.46
CA SER A 7 -21.97 -33.21 54.11
C SER A 7 -21.91 -31.78 53.56
N PHE A 8 -22.04 -30.77 54.42
CA PHE A 8 -21.92 -29.35 54.02
C PHE A 8 -20.47 -28.98 53.65
N CYS A 9 -19.49 -29.52 54.38
CA CYS A 9 -18.07 -29.25 54.12
C CYS A 9 -17.58 -29.85 52.79
N MET A 10 -18.09 -31.03 52.41
CA MET A 10 -17.78 -31.67 51.13
C MET A 10 -18.38 -30.95 49.91
N VAL A 11 -19.58 -30.37 50.05
CA VAL A 11 -20.24 -29.62 48.95
C VAL A 11 -19.56 -28.28 48.71
N VAL A 12 -19.12 -27.59 49.78
CA VAL A 12 -18.38 -26.33 49.65
C VAL A 12 -17.00 -26.55 49.01
N LEU A 13 -16.32 -27.67 49.30
CA LEU A 13 -15.03 -27.98 48.67
C LEU A 13 -15.16 -28.28 47.17
N LEU A 14 -16.26 -28.92 46.73
CA LEU A 14 -16.50 -29.24 45.31
C LEU A 14 -16.75 -28.00 44.44
N VAL A 15 -17.34 -26.94 45.01
CA VAL A 15 -17.64 -25.68 44.29
C VAL A 15 -16.37 -24.87 44.00
N PHE A 16 -15.30 -25.04 44.80
CA PHE A 16 -14.01 -24.39 44.54
C PHE A 16 -13.15 -25.08 43.47
N ILE A 17 -13.47 -26.33 43.09
CA ILE A 17 -12.70 -27.07 42.08
C ILE A 17 -13.22 -26.84 40.66
N THR A 18 -14.43 -26.27 40.51
CA THR A 18 -15.06 -26.01 39.19
C THR A 18 -14.94 -24.56 38.71
N SER A 19 -14.23 -23.69 39.46
CA SER A 19 -13.94 -22.31 39.04
C SER A 19 -12.59 -22.16 38.33
N SER A 20 -11.96 -23.27 37.94
CA SER A 20 -10.88 -23.23 36.95
C SER A 20 -11.51 -22.93 35.59
N CYS A 21 -11.69 -21.65 35.29
CA CYS A 21 -11.71 -21.20 33.91
C CYS A 21 -10.43 -21.74 33.27
N ILE A 22 -10.54 -22.82 32.50
CA ILE A 22 -9.59 -23.09 31.45
C ILE A 22 -9.75 -21.89 30.51
N LYS A 23 -8.97 -20.86 30.78
CA LYS A 23 -8.75 -19.81 29.80
C LYS A 23 -7.93 -20.51 28.73
N ASP A 24 -8.63 -21.12 27.78
CA ASP A 24 -8.05 -21.51 26.52
C ASP A 24 -7.27 -20.28 26.05
N THR A 25 -5.96 -20.36 26.19
CA THR A 25 -5.08 -19.35 25.63
C THR A 25 -5.21 -19.60 24.15
N LEU A 26 -6.16 -18.88 23.53
CA LEU A 26 -6.18 -18.70 22.10
C LEU A 26 -4.73 -18.42 21.70
N PRO A 27 -4.16 -19.15 20.74
CA PRO A 27 -2.81 -18.86 20.29
C PRO A 27 -2.73 -17.36 20.02
N GLU A 28 -1.70 -16.70 20.56
CA GLU A 28 -1.47 -15.29 20.29
C GLU A 28 -1.62 -15.07 18.78
N CYS A 29 -2.53 -14.18 18.39
CA CYS A 29 -2.73 -13.87 16.98
C CYS A 29 -1.36 -13.52 16.41
N PRO A 30 -0.99 -14.08 15.24
CA PRO A 30 0.29 -13.74 14.63
C PRO A 30 0.36 -12.21 14.46
N PRO A 31 1.54 -11.61 14.69
CA PRO A 31 1.70 -10.17 14.62
C PRO A 31 1.26 -9.65 13.26
N GLN A 32 0.51 -8.55 13.27
CA GLN A 32 0.01 -7.90 12.08
C GLN A 32 0.88 -6.69 11.74
N LEU A 33 1.45 -6.68 10.54
CA LEU A 33 1.98 -5.46 9.93
C LEU A 33 0.92 -4.88 8.98
N VAL A 34 0.55 -3.62 9.21
CA VAL A 34 -0.25 -2.82 8.28
C VAL A 34 0.65 -1.78 7.62
N VAL A 35 0.66 -1.74 6.29
CA VAL A 35 1.33 -0.70 5.51
C VAL A 35 0.28 0.18 4.84
N LYS A 36 0.17 1.43 5.28
CA LYS A 36 -0.68 2.46 4.70
C LYS A 36 0.01 3.09 3.50
N LEU A 37 -0.56 2.92 2.32
CA LEU A 37 -0.12 3.56 1.10
C LEU A 37 -0.75 4.95 1.01
N VAL A 38 0.06 5.97 0.76
CA VAL A 38 -0.40 7.35 0.55
C VAL A 38 0.21 7.92 -0.73
N ILE A 39 -0.53 8.76 -1.44
CA ILE A 39 -0.04 9.43 -2.65
C ILE A 39 0.68 10.71 -2.24
N LYS A 40 1.99 10.76 -2.47
CA LYS A 40 2.79 11.96 -2.19
C LYS A 40 2.70 12.96 -3.33
N ASP A 41 2.89 12.48 -4.56
CA ASP A 41 2.95 13.31 -5.76
C ASP A 41 1.56 13.52 -6.36
N THR A 42 0.72 14.26 -5.66
CA THR A 42 -0.59 14.69 -6.17
C THR A 42 -0.43 15.69 -7.32
N ASN A 43 0.62 16.51 -7.28
CA ASN A 43 0.91 17.55 -8.26
C ASN A 43 2.36 17.51 -8.76
N TYR A 44 2.63 18.09 -9.94
CA TYR A 44 4.00 18.32 -10.40
C TYR A 44 4.65 19.42 -9.57
N PHE A 45 5.91 19.24 -9.16
CA PHE A 45 6.61 20.16 -8.25
C PHE A 45 6.69 21.62 -8.77
N ASN A 46 6.65 21.81 -10.09
CA ASN A 46 6.71 23.10 -10.75
C ASN A 46 5.37 23.57 -11.36
N ILE A 47 4.25 22.92 -11.04
CA ILE A 47 2.95 23.24 -11.65
C ILE A 47 2.56 24.71 -11.48
N ALA A 48 2.92 25.32 -10.34
CA ALA A 48 2.64 26.72 -10.04
C ALA A 48 3.34 27.71 -11.00
N GLN A 49 4.32 27.26 -11.78
CA GLN A 49 5.01 28.09 -12.78
C GLN A 49 4.24 28.18 -14.10
N PHE A 50 3.19 27.38 -14.29
CA PHE A 50 2.43 27.30 -15.53
C PHE A 50 0.97 27.70 -15.29
N SER A 51 0.63 28.95 -15.63
CA SER A 51 -0.73 29.51 -15.47
C SER A 51 -1.81 28.75 -16.24
N GLU A 52 -1.44 28.04 -17.30
CA GLU A 52 -2.32 27.26 -18.14
C GLU A 52 -2.70 25.90 -17.52
N LEU A 53 -2.03 25.50 -16.44
CA LEU A 53 -2.29 24.26 -15.73
C LEU A 53 -2.96 24.56 -14.39
N SER A 54 -3.93 23.74 -14.01
CA SER A 54 -4.57 23.80 -12.69
C SER A 54 -4.00 22.70 -11.81
N PRO A 55 -3.56 23.00 -10.58
CA PRO A 55 -3.19 21.98 -9.61
C PRO A 55 -4.40 21.09 -9.25
N GLU A 56 -4.13 19.81 -9.04
CA GLU A 56 -5.07 18.87 -8.45
C GLU A 56 -5.24 19.16 -6.96
N ASP A 57 -6.44 18.91 -6.42
CA ASP A 57 -6.69 18.99 -4.99
C ASP A 57 -6.03 17.80 -4.25
N SER A 58 -5.13 18.08 -3.31
CA SER A 58 -4.42 17.03 -2.57
C SER A 58 -5.30 16.32 -1.53
N ALA A 59 -6.50 16.84 -1.24
CA ALA A 59 -7.47 16.20 -0.34
C ALA A 59 -8.32 15.11 -1.03
N GLN A 60 -8.10 14.86 -2.33
CA GLN A 60 -8.77 13.79 -3.06
C GLN A 60 -8.45 12.41 -2.46
N PRO A 61 -9.37 11.43 -2.58
CA PRO A 61 -9.14 10.09 -2.08
C PRO A 61 -8.01 9.38 -2.84
N PHE A 62 -7.42 8.35 -2.23
CA PHE A 62 -6.37 7.54 -2.84
C PHE A 62 -6.75 7.04 -4.25
N THR A 63 -8.02 6.60 -4.39
CA THR A 63 -8.61 6.07 -5.63
C THR A 63 -8.71 7.09 -6.76
N HIS A 64 -8.62 8.40 -6.46
CA HIS A 64 -8.55 9.45 -7.46
C HIS A 64 -7.23 9.40 -8.25
N PHE A 65 -6.13 9.12 -7.56
CA PHE A 65 -4.79 9.09 -8.17
C PHE A 65 -4.39 7.69 -8.63
N SER A 66 -4.72 6.65 -7.86
CA SER A 66 -4.36 5.26 -8.18
C SER A 66 -5.56 4.33 -8.13
N GLY A 67 -6.02 3.89 -9.30
CA GLY A 67 -7.15 2.98 -9.48
C GLY A 67 -6.80 1.50 -9.37
N THR A 68 -5.52 1.15 -9.45
CA THR A 68 -5.04 -0.23 -9.19
C THR A 68 -3.78 -0.23 -8.34
N ILE A 69 -3.52 -1.34 -7.66
CA ILE A 69 -2.30 -1.60 -6.88
C ILE A 69 -1.77 -3.01 -7.18
N CYS A 70 -0.45 -3.11 -7.31
CA CYS A 70 0.30 -4.35 -7.33
C CYS A 70 1.50 -4.22 -6.39
N TYR A 71 1.88 -5.29 -5.68
CA TYR A 71 3.07 -5.27 -4.84
C TYR A 71 3.84 -6.59 -4.84
N ILE A 72 5.12 -6.48 -4.52
CA ILE A 72 6.03 -7.60 -4.26
C ILE A 72 6.67 -7.37 -2.89
N LEU A 73 6.70 -8.43 -2.08
CA LEU A 73 7.40 -8.46 -0.80
C LEU A 73 8.48 -9.54 -0.84
N THR A 74 9.71 -9.13 -0.62
CA THR A 74 10.90 -9.98 -0.68
C THR A 74 11.53 -10.09 0.69
N ASN A 75 11.84 -11.30 1.15
CA ASN A 75 12.65 -11.50 2.34
C ASN A 75 14.11 -11.16 2.00
N THR A 76 14.69 -10.18 2.68
CA THR A 76 16.05 -9.69 2.36
C THR A 76 17.16 -10.65 2.75
N THR A 77 16.90 -11.56 3.71
CA THR A 77 17.90 -12.54 4.15
C THR A 77 18.03 -13.68 3.15
N THR A 78 16.90 -14.17 2.62
CA THR A 78 16.89 -15.29 1.66
C THR A 78 16.87 -14.84 0.19
N GLY A 79 16.52 -13.57 -0.07
CA GLY A 79 16.29 -13.04 -1.42
C GLY A 79 15.00 -13.56 -2.07
N GLN A 80 14.16 -14.30 -1.35
CA GLN A 80 12.96 -14.91 -1.90
C GLN A 80 11.77 -13.96 -1.85
N ILE A 81 10.97 -13.96 -2.93
CA ILE A 81 9.65 -13.33 -2.93
C ILE A 81 8.75 -14.16 -2.03
N VAL A 82 8.33 -13.59 -0.90
CA VAL A 82 7.44 -14.23 0.08
C VAL A 82 5.97 -13.89 -0.18
N ARG A 83 5.71 -12.78 -0.89
CA ARG A 83 4.38 -12.41 -1.35
C ARG A 83 4.44 -11.62 -2.63
N GLN A 84 3.51 -11.91 -3.52
CA GLN A 84 3.24 -11.10 -4.70
C GLN A 84 1.73 -11.01 -4.84
N SER A 85 1.20 -9.82 -5.08
CA SER A 85 -0.23 -9.64 -5.28
C SER A 85 -0.62 -9.90 -6.74
N ASP A 86 -1.88 -10.29 -6.93
CA ASP A 86 -2.59 -9.96 -8.15
C ASP A 86 -2.86 -8.44 -8.21
N ILE A 87 -3.49 -7.99 -9.29
CA ILE A 87 -3.96 -6.59 -9.39
C ILE A 87 -5.11 -6.40 -8.42
N ILE A 88 -4.92 -5.46 -7.49
CA ILE A 88 -5.90 -5.03 -6.51
C ILE A 88 -6.56 -3.76 -7.05
N VAL A 89 -7.88 -3.66 -6.91
CA VAL A 89 -8.65 -2.44 -7.20
C VAL A 89 -9.05 -1.81 -5.85
N PRO A 90 -8.39 -0.73 -5.41
CA PRO A 90 -8.77 -0.03 -4.18
C PRO A 90 -10.20 0.47 -4.26
N VAL A 91 -10.91 0.43 -3.12
CA VAL A 91 -12.29 0.93 -3.00
C VAL A 91 -12.39 1.88 -1.81
N GLY A 92 -13.26 2.89 -1.93
CA GLY A 92 -13.52 3.87 -0.88
C GLY A 92 -13.03 5.28 -1.21
N ASN A 93 -13.31 6.19 -0.27
CA ASN A 93 -13.01 7.63 -0.35
C ASN A 93 -12.02 8.07 0.76
N THR A 94 -11.12 7.18 1.17
CA THR A 94 -10.07 7.48 2.14
C THR A 94 -8.83 8.04 1.44
N PRO A 95 -8.01 8.86 2.12
CA PRO A 95 -6.76 9.38 1.56
C PRO A 95 -5.66 8.30 1.43
N ASP A 96 -5.82 7.16 2.10
CA ASP A 96 -4.88 6.04 2.11
C ASP A 96 -5.53 4.70 1.70
N PHE A 97 -4.67 3.75 1.33
CA PHE A 97 -5.03 2.34 1.11
C PHE A 97 -4.12 1.43 1.94
N SER A 98 -4.70 0.50 2.70
CA SER A 98 -3.93 -0.34 3.62
C SER A 98 -3.65 -1.74 3.06
N LEU A 99 -2.38 -2.16 3.11
CA LEU A 99 -1.94 -3.53 2.92
C LEU A 99 -1.76 -4.20 4.29
N SER A 100 -2.25 -5.43 4.46
CA SER A 100 -2.10 -6.18 5.72
C SER A 100 -1.30 -7.46 5.52
N PHE A 101 -0.34 -7.70 6.40
CA PHE A 101 0.50 -8.89 6.45
C PHE A 101 0.39 -9.52 7.84
N ASN A 102 -0.24 -10.70 7.93
CA ASN A 102 -0.63 -11.30 9.22
C ASN A 102 0.06 -12.65 9.47
N ASP A 103 0.99 -13.06 8.61
CA ASP A 103 1.48 -14.43 8.53
C ASP A 103 2.94 -14.50 8.07
N LEU A 104 3.70 -13.42 8.35
CA LEU A 104 5.12 -13.34 8.03
C LEU A 104 5.95 -13.58 9.30
N SER A 105 7.04 -14.32 9.15
CA SER A 105 8.01 -14.48 10.23
C SER A 105 8.72 -13.16 10.50
N GLU A 106 9.19 -12.97 11.74
CA GLU A 106 10.07 -11.86 12.07
C GLU A 106 11.27 -11.81 11.12
N GLY A 107 11.69 -10.58 10.78
CA GLY A 107 12.82 -10.40 9.89
C GLY A 107 12.76 -9.11 9.08
N LYS A 108 13.65 -9.01 8.10
CA LYS A 108 13.80 -7.84 7.24
C LYS A 108 13.28 -8.13 5.84
N TYR A 109 12.45 -7.23 5.34
CA TYR A 109 11.78 -7.38 4.05
C TYR A 109 11.91 -6.11 3.20
N GLU A 110 11.79 -6.29 1.90
CA GLU A 110 11.68 -5.21 0.93
C GLU A 110 10.30 -5.27 0.28
N LEU A 111 9.54 -4.19 0.41
CA LEU A 111 8.23 -4.00 -0.20
C LEU A 111 8.38 -3.04 -1.38
N SER A 112 8.00 -3.50 -2.57
CA SER A 112 7.86 -2.66 -3.76
C SER A 112 6.39 -2.62 -4.16
N VAL A 113 5.89 -1.43 -4.43
CA VAL A 113 4.48 -1.18 -4.75
C VAL A 113 4.38 -0.36 -6.02
N TRP A 114 3.41 -0.71 -6.87
CA TRP A 114 3.08 0.01 -8.09
C TRP A 114 1.59 0.30 -8.17
N GLY A 115 1.25 1.54 -8.52
CA GLY A 115 -0.10 2.02 -8.78
C GLY A 115 -0.37 2.19 -10.28
N ASN A 116 -1.63 1.99 -10.68
CA ASN A 116 -2.09 2.11 -12.08
C ASN A 116 -1.40 1.16 -13.08
N ILE A 117 -0.89 0.02 -12.60
CA ILE A 117 -0.44 -1.07 -13.47
C ILE A 117 -1.63 -1.96 -13.84
N THR A 118 -1.69 -2.35 -15.12
CA THR A 118 -2.65 -3.34 -15.66
C THR A 118 -1.92 -4.62 -16.04
N LYS A 119 -2.65 -5.72 -16.31
CA LYS A 119 -2.03 -6.98 -16.77
C LYS A 119 -1.33 -6.84 -18.12
N GLU A 120 -1.74 -5.84 -18.89
CA GLU A 120 -1.21 -5.55 -20.23
C GLU A 120 0.09 -4.74 -20.18
N ILE A 121 0.38 -4.09 -19.04
CA ILE A 121 1.58 -3.28 -18.81
C ILE A 121 2.53 -4.07 -17.90
N PRO A 122 3.63 -4.62 -18.42
CA PRO A 122 4.64 -5.26 -17.59
C PRO A 122 5.22 -4.26 -16.58
N LEU A 123 5.58 -4.75 -15.39
CA LEU A 123 6.28 -3.94 -14.39
C LEU A 123 7.55 -3.34 -15.00
N GLY A 124 7.74 -2.03 -14.82
CA GLY A 124 8.89 -1.28 -15.36
C GLY A 124 8.66 -0.64 -16.74
N ILE A 125 7.52 -0.87 -17.40
CA ILE A 125 7.17 -0.17 -18.64
C ILE A 125 6.28 1.03 -18.33
N LEU A 126 6.78 2.25 -18.58
CA LEU A 126 6.06 3.49 -18.26
C LEU A 126 5.16 4.01 -19.39
N HIS A 127 5.51 3.72 -20.64
CA HIS A 127 4.83 4.20 -21.83
C HIS A 127 4.63 3.05 -22.82
N GLN A 128 3.59 2.24 -22.62
CA GLN A 128 3.28 1.17 -23.56
C GLN A 128 2.88 1.78 -24.91
N ASN A 129 3.59 1.39 -25.97
CA ASN A 129 3.38 1.85 -27.35
C ASN A 129 3.49 3.37 -27.56
N GLY A 130 4.18 4.09 -26.67
CA GLY A 130 4.35 5.54 -26.77
C GLY A 130 3.08 6.35 -26.58
N LEU A 131 2.00 5.74 -26.11
CA LEU A 131 0.75 6.42 -25.78
C LEU A 131 0.85 7.09 -24.40
N GLU A 132 0.18 8.23 -24.26
CA GLU A 132 -0.04 8.84 -22.95
C GLU A 132 -1.00 7.92 -22.17
N HIS A 133 -0.52 7.40 -21.04
CA HIS A 133 -1.29 6.54 -20.13
C HIS A 133 -1.51 7.26 -18.80
N THR A 134 -2.38 6.71 -17.95
CA THR A 134 -2.56 7.15 -16.55
C THR A 134 -1.23 7.15 -15.80
N ASP A 135 -1.05 8.12 -14.90
CA ASP A 135 0.15 8.22 -14.07
C ASP A 135 0.48 6.91 -13.36
N ILE A 136 1.75 6.47 -13.40
CA ILE A 136 2.20 5.30 -12.66
C ILE A 136 2.81 5.79 -11.37
N TYR A 137 2.35 5.24 -10.26
CA TYR A 137 2.86 5.57 -8.93
C TYR A 137 3.71 4.42 -8.42
N THR A 138 4.83 4.71 -7.75
CA THR A 138 5.73 3.68 -7.21
C THR A 138 6.17 4.01 -5.81
N GLY A 139 6.31 2.99 -4.98
CA GLY A 139 6.83 3.11 -3.63
C GLY A 139 7.74 1.93 -3.29
N TYR A 140 8.73 2.20 -2.46
CA TYR A 140 9.62 1.17 -1.92
C TYR A 140 9.88 1.40 -0.44
N ALA A 141 9.84 0.33 0.35
CA ALA A 141 10.19 0.36 1.76
C ALA A 141 11.02 -0.86 2.16
N ARG A 142 11.98 -0.62 3.05
CA ARG A 142 12.58 -1.68 3.86
C ARG A 142 11.80 -1.79 5.16
N LEU A 143 11.26 -2.97 5.40
CA LEU A 143 10.41 -3.29 6.54
C LEU A 143 11.18 -4.16 7.52
N THR A 144 10.98 -3.94 8.82
CA THR A 144 11.41 -4.86 9.87
C THR A 144 10.18 -5.35 10.60
N ILE A 145 9.84 -6.62 10.39
CA ILE A 145 8.70 -7.28 11.01
C ILE A 145 9.13 -7.86 12.34
N LEU A 146 8.37 -7.54 13.39
CA LEU A 146 8.59 -7.95 14.77
C LEU A 146 7.34 -8.69 15.30
N SER A 147 7.47 -9.36 16.43
CA SER A 147 6.42 -10.09 17.15
C SER A 147 5.30 -9.21 17.75
N GLN A 148 5.18 -7.95 17.33
CA GLN A 148 4.11 -7.05 17.74
C GLN A 148 3.36 -6.47 16.54
N ASN A 149 2.16 -5.95 16.78
CA ASN A 149 1.44 -5.21 15.74
C ASN A 149 2.20 -3.94 15.38
N GLN A 150 2.34 -3.70 14.09
CA GLN A 150 3.06 -2.56 13.53
C GLN A 150 2.21 -1.88 12.47
N GLU A 151 2.30 -0.55 12.43
CA GLU A 151 1.75 0.25 11.35
C GLU A 151 2.88 1.09 10.75
N GLN A 152 2.95 1.13 9.43
CA GLN A 152 3.91 1.92 8.68
C GLN A 152 3.22 2.63 7.53
N THR A 153 3.68 3.84 7.20
CA THR A 153 3.26 4.55 5.98
C THR A 153 4.30 4.37 4.88
N LEU A 154 3.82 4.14 3.66
CA LEU A 154 4.61 4.14 2.44
C LEU A 154 4.04 5.19 1.49
N GLU A 155 4.86 6.19 1.19
CA GLU A 155 4.58 7.21 0.18
C GLU A 155 4.81 6.65 -1.23
N LEU A 156 3.84 6.88 -2.12
CA LEU A 156 3.96 6.58 -3.54
C LEU A 156 4.23 7.87 -4.32
N GLU A 157 5.28 7.82 -5.13
CA GLU A 157 5.74 8.91 -6.00
C GLU A 157 5.40 8.62 -7.46
N ARG A 158 5.19 9.68 -8.24
CA ARG A 158 4.84 9.55 -9.66
C ARG A 158 6.10 9.19 -10.45
N ALA A 159 6.11 8.05 -11.13
CA ALA A 159 7.25 7.60 -11.92
C ALA A 159 7.40 8.32 -13.28
N LYS A 160 6.35 9.02 -13.72
CA LYS A 160 6.29 9.72 -15.02
C LYS A 160 6.32 11.23 -14.85
N GLY A 161 6.94 11.91 -15.82
CA GLY A 161 6.87 13.35 -15.97
C GLY A 161 5.89 13.75 -17.07
N LYS A 162 5.36 14.98 -17.01
CA LYS A 162 4.55 15.58 -18.08
C LYS A 162 5.34 16.70 -18.73
N LEU A 163 5.56 16.59 -20.04
CA LEU A 163 6.13 17.65 -20.86
C LEU A 163 4.99 18.41 -21.55
N VAL A 164 4.86 19.69 -21.25
CA VAL A 164 3.90 20.58 -21.92
C VAL A 164 4.67 21.66 -22.66
N ILE A 165 4.34 21.87 -23.94
CA ILE A 165 4.98 22.88 -24.78
C ILE A 165 3.93 23.91 -25.20
N PHE A 166 4.14 25.16 -24.82
CA PHE A 166 3.27 26.28 -25.18
C PHE A 166 3.89 27.06 -26.35
N CYS A 167 3.28 26.96 -27.53
CA CYS A 167 3.62 27.75 -28.70
C CYS A 167 2.82 29.06 -28.69
N ARG A 168 3.48 30.20 -28.51
CA ARG A 168 2.85 31.54 -28.53
C ARG A 168 3.41 32.38 -29.67
N ASN A 169 2.58 33.19 -30.30
CA ASN A 169 2.96 34.08 -31.42
C ASN A 169 3.63 33.36 -32.61
N PHE A 170 3.23 32.10 -32.87
CA PHE A 170 3.70 31.40 -34.06
C PHE A 170 3.16 32.11 -35.32
N PRO A 171 4.00 32.31 -36.36
CA PRO A 171 3.53 32.81 -37.63
C PRO A 171 2.41 31.92 -38.17
N THR A 172 1.43 32.51 -38.85
CA THR A 172 0.32 31.77 -39.47
C THR A 172 0.78 30.70 -40.46
N GLU A 173 2.00 30.81 -41.00
CA GLU A 173 2.56 29.80 -41.92
C GLU A 173 3.09 28.54 -41.19
N VAL A 174 3.32 28.59 -39.87
CA VAL A 174 3.86 27.46 -39.11
C VAL A 174 2.72 26.73 -38.39
N ALA A 175 2.13 25.77 -39.08
CA ALA A 175 1.01 24.96 -38.59
C ALA A 175 1.44 23.63 -37.94
N GLN A 176 2.73 23.27 -38.02
CA GLN A 176 3.20 21.96 -37.53
C GLN A 176 4.55 22.08 -36.82
N MET A 177 4.62 21.43 -35.66
CA MET A 177 5.86 21.19 -34.93
C MET A 177 5.97 19.68 -34.71
N SER A 178 7.07 19.08 -35.15
CA SER A 178 7.36 17.66 -34.89
C SER A 178 8.46 17.54 -33.85
N LEU A 179 8.14 16.95 -32.70
CA LEU A 179 9.13 16.56 -31.71
C LEU A 179 9.35 15.04 -31.82
N LYS A 180 10.57 14.62 -32.12
CA LYS A 180 10.97 13.21 -32.06
C LYS A 180 11.78 12.99 -30.79
N LEU A 181 11.15 12.40 -29.78
CA LEU A 181 11.84 11.97 -28.57
C LEU A 181 12.48 10.61 -28.85
N SER A 182 13.78 10.49 -28.56
CA SER A 182 14.43 9.18 -28.55
C SER A 182 14.00 8.44 -27.29
N PRO A 183 13.75 7.12 -27.34
CA PRO A 183 13.46 6.36 -26.13
C PRO A 183 14.63 6.50 -25.16
N VAL A 184 14.32 6.90 -23.92
CA VAL A 184 15.25 6.83 -22.79
C VAL A 184 15.02 5.45 -22.19
N TYR A 185 15.98 4.54 -22.40
CA TYR A 185 15.96 3.19 -21.83
C TYR A 185 16.41 3.19 -20.38
#